data_AF-A0A2T6KBM3-F1
#
_entry.id   AF-A0A2T6KBM3-F1
#
_cell.length_a   1.000
_cell.length_b   1.000
_cell.length_c   1.000
_cell.angle_alpha   90.00
_cell.angle_beta   90.00
_cell.angle_gamma   90.00
#
_symmetry.space_group_name_H-M   'P 1'
#
loop_
_entity.id
_entity.type
_entity.pdbx_description
1 polymer ?
#
loop_
_entity_poly.entity_id
_entity_poly.type
_entity_poly.pdbx_seq_one_letter_code
_entity_poly.pdbx_strand_id
1 'polypeptide(L)'
;MNVQKSIKIAHRGLHKAGHSGVATKGILRRVIVRVRCGVLNLSSKTGSFDAPFEQNNIIEKVRIMQQLKDPANTRVVVGMSGGVDSSVAAHLLKQQGYDVIGIFMKNWDDTDENGVCTATEDYDDVIKVCNQIGIPYYSVNFEKQYWDKVFSYFLEEYKAGRTPNPDVMCNKEIKFKAFLEHAVSLGADYLATGHYAQVKEVDGETQLLRGHDNNKDQTYFLNQLSQDQLSKVMFPIGHLEKKLVREIAAEAGLATATKKDSTGICFIGERNFKEFLSQYLPAQPGEMVTMDGVKMGRHDGLMYYTIGQRQGLGIGGAGDPWFVLGKNLQTNELLVGQNIHHEALFSDQLTAVNMSFTTSEPKNKTFSCTAKFRYRQEDVKVEVELTPDKGAIITFAEPVRAITPGQAVVLYDGEICLGGGTIDEVMKNGKKLTYVG
;
A
#
# COMPACT_ATOMS: atom_id res chain seq x y z
N MET A 1 -4.15 24.55 -70.70
CA MET A 1 -5.09 23.40 -70.80
C MET A 1 -6.01 23.52 -69.59
N ASN A 2 -7.33 23.76 -69.69
CA ASN A 2 -8.38 22.90 -70.26
C ASN A 2 -8.32 21.48 -69.65
N VAL A 3 -9.36 20.94 -68.98
CA VAL A 3 -10.82 21.17 -69.12
C VAL A 3 -11.59 21.17 -67.77
N GLN A 4 -12.56 22.08 -67.64
CA GLN A 4 -13.92 22.08 -67.01
C GLN A 4 -14.42 20.83 -66.19
N LYS A 5 -15.45 20.87 -65.31
CA LYS A 5 -16.49 21.86 -64.87
C LYS A 5 -16.56 21.87 -63.32
N SER A 6 -17.05 22.87 -62.54
CA SER A 6 -17.86 24.10 -62.72
C SER A 6 -19.40 23.99 -62.50
N ILE A 7 -20.03 25.11 -62.05
CA ILE A 7 -21.50 25.37 -61.81
C ILE A 7 -22.08 24.64 -60.56
N LYS A 8 -22.92 25.19 -59.67
CA LYS A 8 -23.45 26.55 -59.28
C LYS A 8 -23.87 26.45 -57.78
N ILE A 9 -24.05 27.48 -56.92
CA ILE A 9 -24.13 28.96 -56.95
C ILE A 9 -25.53 29.59 -57.24
N ALA A 10 -26.27 29.91 -56.16
CA ALA A 10 -27.20 31.04 -55.95
C ALA A 10 -27.47 31.19 -54.42
N HIS A 11 -27.18 32.30 -53.70
CA HIS A 11 -27.81 33.64 -53.68
C HIS A 11 -29.26 33.67 -53.17
N ARG A 12 -29.79 34.68 -52.45
CA ARG A 12 -29.34 35.83 -51.61
C ARG A 12 -30.62 36.71 -51.45
N GLY A 13 -30.84 37.41 -50.33
CA GLY A 13 -32.04 38.26 -50.09
C GLY A 13 -32.93 37.69 -48.97
N LEU A 14 -33.25 38.35 -47.83
CA LEU A 14 -33.11 39.74 -47.37
C LEU A 14 -34.24 40.71 -47.81
N HIS A 15 -35.43 40.66 -47.16
CA HIS A 15 -35.99 41.82 -46.40
C HIS A 15 -37.37 41.60 -45.71
N LYS A 16 -37.49 42.24 -44.53
CA LYS A 16 -38.67 42.92 -43.90
C LYS A 16 -40.08 42.28 -43.88
N ALA A 17 -40.47 41.91 -42.65
CA ALA A 17 -41.62 42.46 -41.88
C ALA A 17 -43.07 42.43 -42.44
N GLY A 18 -43.97 41.82 -41.66
CA GLY A 18 -45.44 41.96 -41.71
C GLY A 18 -46.10 41.26 -40.52
N HIS A 19 -47.19 41.80 -39.98
CA HIS A 19 -47.98 41.16 -38.91
C HIS A 19 -49.08 40.25 -39.49
N SER A 20 -49.32 39.08 -38.88
CA SER A 20 -50.66 38.70 -38.37
C SER A 20 -50.72 37.29 -37.77
N GLY A 21 -51.23 37.19 -36.52
CA GLY A 21 -52.35 36.29 -36.20
C GLY A 21 -52.14 34.78 -35.94
N VAL A 22 -52.80 34.31 -34.87
CA VAL A 22 -53.25 32.93 -34.60
C VAL A 22 -52.17 31.92 -34.16
N ALA A 23 -52.58 30.96 -33.32
CA ALA A 23 -51.69 30.09 -32.54
C ALA A 23 -52.06 28.60 -32.65
N THR A 24 -51.07 27.74 -32.42
CA THR A 24 -51.25 26.30 -32.10
C THR A 24 -50.16 25.80 -31.15
N LYS A 25 -50.43 24.68 -30.46
CA LYS A 25 -49.61 24.15 -29.34
C LYS A 25 -48.64 23.05 -29.82
N GLY A 26 -47.47 22.93 -29.18
CA GLY A 26 -46.44 21.97 -29.61
C GLY A 26 -45.32 21.62 -28.62
N ILE A 27 -45.55 21.79 -27.31
CA ILE A 27 -45.05 20.99 -26.18
C ILE A 27 -43.64 20.35 -26.31
N LEU A 28 -42.67 20.92 -25.59
CA LEU A 28 -41.39 20.29 -25.27
C LEU A 28 -41.57 19.20 -24.19
N ARG A 29 -40.97 18.01 -24.35
CA ARG A 29 -40.99 16.96 -23.32
C ARG A 29 -39.91 17.22 -22.25
N ARG A 30 -40.31 17.55 -21.02
CA ARG A 30 -39.52 17.27 -19.81
C ARG A 30 -40.07 15.99 -19.16
N VAL A 31 -39.18 15.04 -18.84
CA VAL A 31 -39.53 13.89 -18.00
C VAL A 31 -39.41 14.33 -16.54
N ILE A 32 -40.51 14.24 -15.79
CA ILE A 32 -40.54 14.44 -14.34
C ILE A 32 -41.21 13.20 -13.75
N VAL A 33 -40.44 12.36 -13.06
CA VAL A 33 -40.98 11.22 -12.31
C VAL A 33 -41.58 11.76 -11.01
N ARG A 34 -42.92 11.82 -10.95
CA ARG A 34 -43.66 12.16 -9.73
C ARG A 34 -44.09 10.87 -9.03
N VAL A 35 -43.48 10.56 -7.89
CA VAL A 35 -44.06 9.60 -6.94
C VAL A 35 -45.38 10.18 -6.44
N ARG A 36 -46.45 9.39 -6.46
CA ARG A 36 -47.80 9.82 -6.10
C ARG A 36 -48.31 8.96 -4.96
N CYS A 37 -48.31 9.49 -3.73
CA CYS A 37 -48.88 8.79 -2.58
C CYS A 37 -50.40 8.62 -2.81
N GLY A 38 -50.88 7.38 -2.66
CA GLY A 38 -52.29 7.03 -2.83
C GLY A 38 -52.88 6.56 -1.51
N VAL A 39 -53.91 7.25 -1.02
CA VAL A 39 -54.66 6.84 0.17
C VAL A 39 -55.62 5.71 -0.22
N LEU A 40 -55.54 4.58 0.49
CA LEU A 40 -56.46 3.46 0.37
C LEU A 40 -57.03 3.10 1.74
N ASN A 41 -58.31 3.38 1.95
CA ASN A 41 -59.06 2.87 3.10
C ASN A 41 -59.36 1.38 2.89
N LEU A 42 -59.00 0.54 3.86
CA LEU A 42 -59.53 -0.82 3.99
C LEU A 42 -60.03 -1.04 5.42
N SER A 43 -61.20 -1.68 5.53
CA SER A 43 -61.91 -1.88 6.79
C SER A 43 -61.40 -3.07 7.59
N SER A 44 -61.65 -3.03 8.89
CA SER A 44 -61.19 -4.01 9.87
C SER A 44 -61.69 -5.44 9.61
N LYS A 45 -60.73 -6.38 9.54
CA LYS A 45 -60.91 -7.75 10.06
C LYS A 45 -59.66 -8.14 10.86
N THR A 46 -59.87 -8.95 11.89
CA THR A 46 -58.87 -9.29 12.90
C THR A 46 -57.88 -10.36 12.42
N GLY A 47 -56.59 -10.07 12.58
CA GLY A 47 -55.50 -11.04 12.44
C GLY A 47 -54.26 -10.49 13.12
N SER A 48 -53.74 -11.19 14.13
CA SER A 48 -52.57 -10.77 14.91
C SER A 48 -51.27 -11.19 14.22
N PHE A 49 -50.44 -10.21 13.86
CA PHE A 49 -49.03 -10.41 13.52
C PHE A 49 -48.23 -9.23 14.06
N ASP A 50 -47.26 -9.50 14.92
CA ASP A 50 -46.33 -8.51 15.45
C ASP A 50 -45.31 -8.11 14.39
N ALA A 51 -45.07 -6.80 14.22
CA ALA A 51 -44.13 -6.28 13.22
C ALA A 51 -43.18 -5.17 13.75
N PRO A 52 -42.27 -5.45 14.72
CA PRO A 52 -41.25 -4.52 15.17
C PRO A 52 -39.85 -4.87 14.60
N PHE A 53 -39.67 -4.94 13.27
CA PHE A 53 -38.37 -5.30 12.67
C PHE A 53 -37.88 -4.40 11.54
N GLU A 54 -38.75 -3.98 10.59
CA GLU A 54 -38.29 -3.19 9.43
C GLU A 54 -38.05 -1.70 9.72
N GLN A 55 -38.78 -1.09 10.66
CA GLN A 55 -38.65 0.35 10.93
C GLN A 55 -37.31 0.73 11.61
N ASN A 56 -36.78 -0.11 12.49
CA ASN A 56 -35.47 0.13 13.13
C ASN A 56 -34.36 0.21 12.07
N ASN A 57 -34.37 -0.70 11.09
CA ASN A 57 -33.36 -0.78 10.02
C ASN A 57 -33.33 0.49 9.14
N ILE A 58 -34.47 1.16 8.97
CA ILE A 58 -34.55 2.46 8.26
C ILE A 58 -34.06 3.59 9.15
N ILE A 59 -34.47 3.65 10.42
CA ILE A 59 -34.04 4.68 11.37
C ILE A 59 -32.52 4.63 11.57
N GLU A 60 -31.95 3.44 11.68
CA GLU A 60 -30.51 3.19 11.83
C GLU A 60 -29.73 3.63 10.58
N LYS A 61 -30.20 3.29 9.37
CA LYS A 61 -29.61 3.79 8.11
C LYS A 61 -29.70 5.30 7.97
N VAL A 62 -30.82 5.91 8.37
CA VAL A 62 -30.97 7.37 8.40
C VAL A 62 -30.01 8.00 9.42
N ARG A 63 -29.79 7.36 10.57
CA ARG A 63 -28.84 7.82 11.60
C ARG A 63 -27.39 7.74 11.13
N ILE A 64 -27.00 6.65 10.46
CA ILE A 64 -25.69 6.49 9.83
C ILE A 64 -25.50 7.55 8.72
N MET A 65 -26.51 7.76 7.86
CA MET A 65 -26.50 8.83 6.86
C MET A 65 -26.52 10.26 7.45
N GLN A 66 -26.84 10.42 8.74
CA GLN A 66 -26.74 11.68 9.47
C GLN A 66 -25.39 11.88 10.19
N GLN A 67 -24.53 10.86 10.23
CA GLN A 67 -23.21 10.92 10.88
C GLN A 67 -22.06 11.13 9.89
N LEU A 68 -22.23 10.74 8.61
CA LEU A 68 -21.25 11.03 7.57
C LEU A 68 -21.33 12.50 7.13
N LYS A 69 -20.24 13.22 7.37
CA LYS A 69 -20.00 14.60 6.92
C LYS A 69 -20.06 14.64 5.39
N ASP A 70 -20.73 15.64 4.83
CA ASP A 70 -20.79 15.87 3.37
C ASP A 70 -19.36 15.91 2.79
N PRO A 71 -19.04 15.20 1.68
CA PRO A 71 -17.73 15.27 1.05
C PRO A 71 -17.22 16.71 0.85
N ALA A 72 -18.07 17.64 0.42
CA ALA A 72 -17.69 19.04 0.20
C ALA A 72 -17.29 19.80 1.49
N ASN A 73 -17.60 19.24 2.67
CA ASN A 73 -17.18 19.74 3.97
C ASN A 73 -16.13 18.84 4.63
N THR A 74 -15.74 17.74 3.99
CA THR A 74 -14.81 16.73 4.51
C THR A 74 -13.44 16.91 3.89
N ARG A 75 -12.45 17.27 4.71
CA ARG A 75 -11.09 17.56 4.26
C ARG A 75 -10.27 16.28 4.22
N VAL A 76 -9.67 16.02 3.06
CA VAL A 76 -8.82 14.87 2.82
C VAL A 76 -7.44 15.33 2.38
N VAL A 77 -6.44 15.14 3.24
CA VAL A 77 -5.03 15.35 2.87
C VAL A 77 -4.53 14.12 2.14
N VAL A 78 -3.96 14.28 0.95
CA VAL A 78 -3.41 13.18 0.14
C VAL A 78 -1.90 13.21 0.21
N GLY A 79 -1.29 12.11 0.64
CA GLY A 79 0.15 11.89 0.49
C GLY A 79 0.51 11.69 -0.98
N MET A 80 1.12 12.71 -1.59
CA MET A 80 1.49 12.70 -3.00
C MET A 80 3.00 12.58 -3.16
N SER A 81 3.46 11.64 -4.00
CA SER A 81 4.87 11.26 -4.12
C SER A 81 5.43 11.47 -5.52
N GLY A 82 4.87 12.40 -6.29
CA GLY A 82 5.16 12.55 -7.72
C GLY A 82 4.77 11.35 -8.59
N GLY A 83 4.12 10.32 -8.02
CA GLY A 83 3.83 9.04 -8.67
C GLY A 83 2.36 8.84 -9.02
N VAL A 84 2.10 8.16 -10.14
CA VAL A 84 0.76 8.00 -10.76
C VAL A 84 -0.33 7.53 -9.81
N ASP A 85 -0.01 6.63 -8.87
CA ASP A 85 -0.97 6.06 -7.92
C ASP A 85 -1.52 7.12 -6.96
N SER A 86 -0.65 8.03 -6.48
CA SER A 86 -1.06 9.16 -5.64
C SER A 86 -1.80 10.25 -6.41
N SER A 87 -1.43 10.47 -7.68
CA SER A 87 -2.10 11.38 -8.60
C SER A 87 -3.55 10.97 -8.86
N VAL A 88 -3.79 9.67 -9.11
CA VAL A 88 -5.14 9.12 -9.33
C VAL A 88 -5.94 9.09 -8.02
N ALA A 89 -5.31 8.78 -6.89
CA ALA A 89 -5.96 8.86 -5.58
C ALA A 89 -6.51 10.28 -5.30
N ALA A 90 -5.71 11.32 -5.54
CA ALA A 90 -6.15 12.71 -5.41
C ALA A 90 -7.25 13.08 -6.43
N HIS A 91 -7.12 12.64 -7.68
CA HIS A 91 -8.11 12.88 -8.73
C HIS A 91 -9.48 12.27 -8.41
N LEU A 92 -9.52 11.01 -7.96
CA LEU A 92 -10.77 10.31 -7.60
C LEU A 92 -11.47 10.98 -6.42
N LEU A 93 -10.75 11.35 -5.36
CA LEU A 93 -11.32 12.11 -4.23
C LEU A 93 -11.87 13.46 -4.68
N LYS A 94 -11.18 14.15 -5.60
CA LYS A 94 -11.65 15.42 -6.16
C LYS A 94 -12.92 15.25 -6.99
N GLN A 95 -13.04 14.17 -7.77
CA GLN A 95 -14.28 13.83 -8.49
C GLN A 95 -15.43 13.44 -7.54
N GLN A 96 -15.13 12.81 -6.41
CA GLN A 96 -16.09 12.47 -5.35
C GLN A 96 -16.56 13.70 -4.55
N GLY A 97 -15.95 14.87 -4.77
CA GLY A 97 -16.38 16.15 -4.19
C GLY A 97 -15.70 16.54 -2.88
N TYR A 98 -14.64 15.83 -2.46
CA TYR A 98 -13.93 16.13 -1.21
C TYR A 98 -13.16 17.47 -1.23
N ASP A 99 -12.94 18.07 -0.04
CA ASP A 99 -11.97 19.16 0.14
C ASP A 99 -10.54 18.58 0.17
N VAL A 100 -10.03 18.30 -1.03
CA VAL A 100 -8.74 17.61 -1.23
C VAL A 100 -7.56 18.58 -1.16
N ILE A 101 -6.54 18.23 -0.37
CA ILE A 101 -5.24 18.93 -0.31
C ILE A 101 -4.11 17.95 -0.62
N GLY A 102 -3.24 18.26 -1.57
CA GLY A 102 -2.03 17.45 -1.83
C GLY A 102 -0.88 17.83 -0.91
N ILE A 103 -0.17 16.87 -0.32
CA ILE A 103 1.07 17.15 0.42
C ILE A 103 2.18 16.19 -0.02
N PHE A 104 3.31 16.78 -0.42
CA PHE A 104 4.56 16.09 -0.70
C PHE A 104 5.44 16.00 0.55
N MET A 105 6.07 14.85 0.78
CA MET A 105 6.94 14.60 1.93
C MET A 105 8.40 14.49 1.48
N LYS A 106 9.24 15.51 1.75
CA LYS A 106 10.69 15.35 1.65
C LYS A 106 11.17 14.55 2.86
N ASN A 107 11.38 13.25 2.64
CA ASN A 107 11.79 12.28 3.65
C ASN A 107 13.30 11.97 3.61
N TRP A 108 13.98 12.40 2.55
CA TRP A 108 15.41 12.17 2.34
C TRP A 108 15.98 13.29 1.46
N ASP A 109 17.26 13.61 1.66
CA ASP A 109 18.03 14.45 0.74
C ASP A 109 18.93 13.57 -0.12
N ASP A 110 18.57 13.36 -1.39
CA ASP A 110 19.33 12.50 -2.31
C ASP A 110 20.30 13.27 -3.22
N THR A 111 20.33 14.60 -3.09
CA THR A 111 21.10 15.55 -3.89
C THR A 111 22.50 15.01 -4.22
N ASP A 112 22.76 14.78 -5.50
CA ASP A 112 23.96 14.10 -5.98
C ASP A 112 25.19 15.02 -6.11
N GLU A 113 26.32 14.46 -6.54
CA GLU A 113 27.58 15.17 -6.79
C GLU A 113 27.46 16.32 -7.80
N ASN A 114 26.41 16.31 -8.63
CA ASN A 114 26.12 17.30 -9.66
C ASN A 114 25.03 18.32 -9.23
N GLY A 115 24.44 18.16 -8.04
CA GLY A 115 23.33 18.97 -7.53
C GLY A 115 21.95 18.56 -8.05
N VAL A 116 21.81 17.39 -8.66
CA VAL A 116 20.52 16.82 -9.10
C VAL A 116 19.86 16.13 -7.91
N CYS A 117 18.58 16.41 -7.67
CA CYS A 117 17.80 15.83 -6.57
C CYS A 117 16.47 15.29 -7.11
N THR A 118 16.23 13.98 -6.96
CA THR A 118 15.02 13.33 -7.51
C THR A 118 13.75 13.81 -6.81
N ALA A 119 13.86 14.18 -5.52
CA ALA A 119 12.76 14.76 -4.76
C ALA A 119 12.26 16.11 -5.33
N THR A 120 13.11 16.85 -6.06
CA THR A 120 12.69 18.07 -6.77
C THR A 120 11.83 17.74 -7.98
N GLU A 121 12.23 16.73 -8.79
CA GLU A 121 11.45 16.30 -9.97
C GLU A 121 10.10 15.67 -9.57
N ASP A 122 10.08 14.87 -8.49
CA ASP A 122 8.85 14.33 -7.93
C ASP A 122 7.92 15.43 -7.39
N TYR A 123 8.47 16.47 -6.74
CA TYR A 123 7.65 17.60 -6.27
C TYR A 123 7.10 18.44 -7.43
N ASP A 124 7.89 18.69 -8.48
CA ASP A 124 7.41 19.32 -9.71
C ASP A 124 6.26 18.54 -10.36
N ASP A 125 6.29 17.20 -10.32
CA ASP A 125 5.16 16.38 -10.79
C ASP A 125 3.93 16.47 -9.88
N VAL A 126 4.08 16.62 -8.56
CA VAL A 126 2.96 16.97 -7.66
C VAL A 126 2.40 18.34 -8.02
N ILE A 127 3.25 19.35 -8.24
CA ILE A 127 2.82 20.70 -8.67
C ILE A 127 2.02 20.63 -9.96
N LYS A 128 2.50 19.90 -10.99
CA LYS A 128 1.79 19.72 -12.26
C LYS A 128 0.40 19.09 -12.04
N VAL A 129 0.33 17.96 -11.34
CA VAL A 129 -0.93 17.23 -11.13
C VAL A 129 -1.93 18.05 -10.30
N CYS A 130 -1.50 18.67 -9.21
CA CYS A 130 -2.39 19.47 -8.35
C CYS A 130 -2.98 20.67 -9.07
N ASN A 131 -2.20 21.33 -9.93
CA ASN A 131 -2.68 22.40 -10.82
C ASN A 131 -3.66 21.86 -11.88
N GLN A 132 -3.44 20.67 -12.45
CA GLN A 132 -4.36 20.05 -13.41
C GLN A 132 -5.73 19.72 -12.80
N ILE A 133 -5.78 19.22 -11.56
CA ILE A 133 -7.04 18.79 -10.91
C ILE A 133 -7.66 19.87 -9.99
N GLY A 134 -7.03 21.03 -9.88
CA GLY A 134 -7.55 22.17 -9.10
C GLY A 134 -7.60 21.91 -7.60
N ILE A 135 -6.47 21.50 -7.00
CA ILE A 135 -6.31 21.36 -5.55
C ILE A 135 -5.10 22.16 -5.04
N PRO A 136 -5.15 22.71 -3.81
CA PRO A 136 -3.97 23.27 -3.16
C PRO A 136 -2.94 22.17 -2.88
N TYR A 137 -1.66 22.56 -2.84
CA TYR A 137 -0.55 21.67 -2.57
C TYR A 137 0.49 22.30 -1.63
N TYR A 138 1.14 21.46 -0.84
CA TYR A 138 2.20 21.85 0.10
C TYR A 138 3.34 20.83 0.11
N SER A 139 4.49 21.23 0.67
CA SER A 139 5.62 20.34 0.98
C SER A 139 5.91 20.35 2.47
N VAL A 140 6.17 19.19 3.06
CA VAL A 140 6.62 19.02 4.44
C VAL A 140 7.94 18.24 4.46
N ASN A 141 8.86 18.61 5.36
CA ASN A 141 10.12 17.92 5.56
C ASN A 141 10.02 17.00 6.80
N PHE A 142 10.33 15.72 6.62
CA PHE A 142 10.43 14.73 7.68
C PHE A 142 11.78 13.99 7.66
N GLU A 143 12.83 14.54 7.01
CA GLU A 143 14.16 13.94 6.88
C GLU A 143 14.73 13.50 8.25
N LYS A 144 14.59 14.35 9.27
CA LYS A 144 15.04 14.03 10.63
C LYS A 144 14.26 12.84 11.21
N GLN A 145 12.93 12.84 11.12
CA GLN A 145 12.08 11.76 11.61
C GLN A 145 12.38 10.46 10.86
N TYR A 146 12.60 10.54 9.54
CA TYR A 146 12.95 9.40 8.70
C TYR A 146 14.31 8.81 9.09
N TRP A 147 15.32 9.67 9.30
CA TRP A 147 16.63 9.27 9.78
C TRP A 147 16.55 8.58 11.16
N ASP A 148 15.89 9.23 12.12
CA ASP A 148 15.75 8.77 13.51
C ASP A 148 14.92 7.48 13.67
N LYS A 149 13.95 7.22 12.78
CA LYS A 149 12.94 6.15 12.95
C LYS A 149 12.94 5.05 11.89
N VAL A 150 13.45 5.32 10.70
CA VAL A 150 13.47 4.34 9.59
C VAL A 150 14.90 3.97 9.22
N PHE A 151 15.75 4.97 8.97
CA PHE A 151 17.11 4.72 8.50
C PHE A 151 18.03 4.17 9.61
N SER A 152 17.94 4.70 10.83
CA SER A 152 18.73 4.21 11.96
C SER A 152 18.40 2.73 12.27
N TYR A 153 17.11 2.38 12.34
CA TYR A 153 16.62 1.00 12.44
C TYR A 153 17.16 0.10 11.31
N PHE A 154 17.09 0.56 10.06
CA PHE A 154 17.60 -0.16 8.90
C PHE A 154 19.11 -0.47 9.01
N LEU A 155 19.92 0.48 9.48
CA LEU A 155 21.36 0.25 9.71
C LEU A 155 21.63 -0.67 10.91
N GLU A 156 20.83 -0.60 11.97
CA GLU A 156 20.96 -1.45 13.16
C GLU A 156 20.65 -2.92 12.86
N GLU A 157 19.59 -3.20 12.12
CA GLU A 157 19.23 -4.58 11.72
C GLU A 157 20.30 -5.20 10.82
N TYR A 158 20.89 -4.44 9.89
CA TYR A 158 22.00 -4.93 9.07
C TYR A 158 23.30 -5.15 9.87
N LYS A 159 23.57 -4.36 10.91
CA LYS A 159 24.66 -4.64 11.88
C LYS A 159 24.40 -5.92 12.67
N ALA A 160 23.14 -6.21 12.98
CA ALA A 160 22.69 -7.48 13.56
C ALA A 160 22.57 -8.62 12.54
N GLY A 161 22.98 -8.43 11.28
CA GLY A 161 22.97 -9.44 10.23
C GLY A 161 21.59 -9.78 9.66
N ARG A 162 20.52 -9.20 10.22
CA ARG A 162 19.13 -9.37 9.80
C ARG A 162 18.88 -8.68 8.46
N THR A 163 17.68 -8.87 7.90
CA THR A 163 17.25 -8.21 6.67
C THR A 163 16.02 -7.35 6.96
N PRO A 164 16.17 -6.05 7.27
CA PRO A 164 15.06 -5.18 7.67
C PRO A 164 14.03 -4.96 6.55
N ASN A 165 12.83 -4.54 6.94
CA ASN A 165 11.82 -3.98 6.03
C ASN A 165 11.61 -2.48 6.35
N PRO A 166 12.34 -1.54 5.69
CA PRO A 166 12.22 -0.12 5.98
C PRO A 166 10.87 0.47 5.53
N ASP A 167 10.18 -0.13 4.56
CA ASP A 167 8.89 0.39 4.08
C ASP A 167 7.76 0.18 5.09
N VAL A 168 7.80 -0.91 5.88
CA VAL A 168 6.92 -1.10 7.05
C VAL A 168 7.12 0.01 8.08
N MET A 169 8.38 0.37 8.39
CA MET A 169 8.68 1.44 9.36
C MET A 169 8.39 2.84 8.80
N CYS A 170 8.61 3.06 7.50
CA CYS A 170 8.19 4.26 6.78
C CYS A 170 6.69 4.49 6.88
N ASN A 171 5.87 3.44 6.70
CA ASN A 171 4.43 3.52 6.91
C ASN A 171 4.09 3.81 8.37
N LYS A 172 4.61 3.00 9.30
CA LYS A 172 4.33 3.06 10.74
C LYS A 172 4.67 4.41 11.39
N GLU A 173 5.89 4.90 11.16
CA GLU A 173 6.45 6.04 11.89
C GLU A 173 6.37 7.37 11.13
N ILE A 174 6.30 7.34 9.79
CA ILE A 174 6.26 8.54 8.95
C ILE A 174 4.87 8.73 8.35
N LYS A 175 4.46 7.92 7.36
CA LYS A 175 3.24 8.18 6.56
C LYS A 175 1.95 8.20 7.39
N PHE A 176 1.81 7.32 8.37
CA PHE A 176 0.57 7.19 9.16
C PHE A 176 0.70 7.66 10.61
N LYS A 177 1.83 8.29 10.96
CA LYS A 177 2.10 8.86 12.28
C LYS A 177 2.49 10.33 12.13
N ALA A 178 3.77 10.65 11.90
CA ALA A 178 4.21 12.05 11.73
C ALA A 178 3.40 12.84 10.66
N PHE A 179 3.06 12.20 9.54
CA PHE A 179 2.26 12.81 8.49
C PHE A 179 0.74 12.81 8.77
N LEU A 180 0.21 11.82 9.50
CA LEU A 180 -1.18 11.82 9.96
C LEU A 180 -1.41 12.91 11.03
N GLU A 181 -0.51 13.02 11.99
CA GLU A 181 -0.47 14.08 13.00
C GLU A 181 -0.41 15.47 12.34
N HIS A 182 0.43 15.63 11.30
CA HIS A 182 0.49 16.84 10.51
C HIS A 182 -0.81 17.12 9.74
N ALA A 183 -1.40 16.13 9.07
CA ALA A 183 -2.68 16.27 8.36
C ALA A 183 -3.82 16.71 9.29
N VAL A 184 -3.93 16.07 10.47
CA VAL A 184 -4.92 16.44 11.50
C VAL A 184 -4.67 17.87 12.01
N SER A 185 -3.41 18.29 12.15
CA SER A 185 -3.07 19.69 12.54
C SER A 185 -3.50 20.74 11.50
N LEU A 186 -3.67 20.35 10.23
CA LEU A 186 -4.21 21.19 9.14
C LEU A 186 -5.75 21.12 9.04
N GLY A 187 -6.41 20.47 10.01
CA GLY A 187 -7.85 20.27 10.05
C GLY A 187 -8.37 19.24 9.05
N ALA A 188 -7.55 18.25 8.66
CA ALA A 188 -8.02 17.12 7.87
C ALA A 188 -8.90 16.17 8.71
N ASP A 189 -10.03 15.76 8.14
CA ASP A 189 -10.84 14.67 8.68
C ASP A 189 -10.19 13.31 8.37
N TYR A 190 -9.58 13.18 7.18
CA TYR A 190 -8.91 11.96 6.70
C TYR A 190 -7.55 12.21 6.03
N LEU A 191 -6.69 11.20 6.12
CA LEU A 191 -5.45 11.05 5.36
C LEU A 191 -5.65 10.00 4.25
N ALA A 192 -5.50 10.40 3.00
CA ALA A 192 -5.49 9.49 1.86
C ALA A 192 -4.07 9.19 1.35
N THR A 193 -3.87 7.99 0.81
CA THR A 193 -2.62 7.61 0.14
C THR A 193 -2.89 6.73 -1.09
N GLY A 194 -1.99 6.76 -2.06
CA GLY A 194 -2.02 5.89 -3.24
C GLY A 194 -1.53 4.46 -2.96
N HIS A 195 -1.95 3.83 -1.86
CA HIS A 195 -1.65 2.43 -1.59
C HIS A 195 -2.74 1.49 -2.13
N TYR A 196 -2.33 0.32 -2.59
CA TYR A 196 -3.20 -0.79 -3.00
C TYR A 196 -3.63 -1.61 -1.78
N ALA A 197 -4.42 -1.01 -0.90
CA ALA A 197 -5.09 -1.65 0.22
C ALA A 197 -6.51 -1.08 0.33
N GLN A 198 -7.40 -1.71 1.08
CA GLN A 198 -8.76 -1.24 1.28
C GLN A 198 -9.04 -1.06 2.78
N VAL A 199 -10.02 -0.23 3.12
CA VAL A 199 -10.54 -0.09 4.48
C VAL A 199 -12.05 -0.25 4.47
N LYS A 200 -12.59 -0.86 5.51
CA LYS A 200 -14.03 -1.06 5.66
C LYS A 200 -14.43 -0.94 7.13
N GLU A 201 -15.37 -0.05 7.42
CA GLU A 201 -16.00 0.03 8.74
C GLU A 201 -16.98 -1.15 8.91
N VAL A 202 -16.86 -1.85 10.04
CA VAL A 202 -17.74 -2.95 10.47
C VAL A 202 -17.91 -2.81 11.98
N ASP A 203 -19.15 -2.69 12.45
CA ASP A 203 -19.52 -2.62 13.87
C ASP A 203 -18.74 -1.56 14.71
N GLY A 204 -18.28 -0.49 14.06
CA GLY A 204 -17.51 0.61 14.65
C GLY A 204 -15.99 0.44 14.58
N GLU A 205 -15.48 -0.69 14.07
CA GLU A 205 -14.07 -0.95 13.81
C GLU A 205 -13.73 -0.77 12.32
N THR A 206 -12.56 -0.19 12.01
CA THR A 206 -12.06 -0.08 10.62
C THR A 206 -11.14 -1.25 10.28
N GLN A 207 -11.65 -2.22 9.53
CA GLN A 207 -10.88 -3.37 9.06
C GLN A 207 -9.95 -2.95 7.92
N LEU A 208 -8.65 -3.27 8.04
CA LEU A 208 -7.70 -3.20 6.93
C LEU A 208 -7.89 -4.43 6.04
N LEU A 209 -8.19 -4.21 4.77
CA LEU A 209 -8.47 -5.24 3.77
C LEU A 209 -7.42 -5.23 2.65
N ARG A 210 -7.21 -6.36 1.97
CA ARG A 210 -6.32 -6.48 0.80
C ARG A 210 -6.67 -5.50 -0.32
N GLY A 211 -5.66 -5.14 -1.12
CA GLY A 211 -5.91 -4.51 -2.42
C GLY A 211 -6.50 -5.51 -3.41
N HIS A 212 -7.44 -5.08 -4.25
CA HIS A 212 -8.11 -5.95 -5.24
C HIS A 212 -7.12 -6.59 -6.23
N ASP A 213 -6.08 -5.84 -6.62
CA ASP A 213 -4.93 -6.35 -7.37
C ASP A 213 -3.99 -7.12 -6.44
N ASN A 214 -4.14 -8.45 -6.35
CA ASN A 214 -3.30 -9.32 -5.54
C ASN A 214 -1.79 -9.26 -5.87
N ASN A 215 -1.40 -8.77 -7.05
CA ASN A 215 0.02 -8.55 -7.39
C ASN A 215 0.55 -7.20 -6.87
N LYS A 216 -0.33 -6.31 -6.41
CA LYS A 216 -0.01 -4.97 -5.88
C LYS A 216 -0.43 -4.78 -4.43
N ASP A 217 -1.31 -5.61 -3.87
CA ASP A 217 -1.75 -5.67 -2.46
C ASP A 217 -0.66 -5.22 -1.47
N GLN A 218 -0.84 -4.04 -0.88
CA GLN A 218 0.15 -3.38 -0.03
C GLN A 218 -0.12 -3.53 1.47
N THR A 219 -1.14 -4.30 1.86
CA THR A 219 -1.43 -4.61 3.28
C THR A 219 -0.24 -5.18 4.04
N TYR A 220 0.62 -5.96 3.37
CA TYR A 220 1.89 -6.44 3.91
C TYR A 220 2.77 -5.33 4.50
N PHE A 221 2.79 -4.14 3.88
CA PHE A 221 3.56 -2.99 4.38
C PHE A 221 2.78 -2.13 5.39
N LEU A 222 1.49 -2.39 5.59
CA LEU A 222 0.57 -1.64 6.45
C LEU A 222 0.18 -2.42 7.72
N ASN A 223 0.81 -3.58 7.96
CA ASN A 223 0.52 -4.49 9.08
C ASN A 223 0.70 -3.90 10.50
N GLN A 224 1.35 -2.73 10.61
CA GLN A 224 1.65 -2.03 11.86
C GLN A 224 0.69 -0.85 12.14
N LEU A 225 -0.38 -0.68 11.36
CA LEU A 225 -1.36 0.39 11.59
C LEU A 225 -2.36 0.00 12.69
N SER A 226 -2.54 0.89 13.66
CA SER A 226 -3.56 0.74 14.71
C SER A 226 -4.94 1.19 14.25
N GLN A 227 -5.98 0.80 14.99
CA GLN A 227 -7.37 1.23 14.77
C GLN A 227 -7.51 2.77 14.75
N ASP A 228 -6.81 3.48 15.64
CA ASP A 228 -6.78 4.96 15.70
C ASP A 228 -6.19 5.62 14.46
N GLN A 229 -5.35 4.90 13.70
CA GLN A 229 -4.80 5.34 12.43
C GLN A 229 -5.73 4.95 11.28
N LEU A 230 -6.18 3.69 11.23
CA LEU A 230 -7.05 3.15 10.17
C LEU A 230 -8.37 3.91 10.04
N SER A 231 -9.02 4.22 11.16
CA SER A 231 -10.26 5.03 11.22
C SER A 231 -10.14 6.45 10.64
N LYS A 232 -8.92 6.93 10.37
CA LYS A 232 -8.63 8.25 9.79
C LYS A 232 -7.96 8.14 8.41
N VAL A 233 -7.94 6.95 7.80
CA VAL A 233 -7.19 6.68 6.56
C VAL A 233 -8.12 6.28 5.41
N MET A 234 -7.80 6.75 4.20
CA MET A 234 -8.46 6.37 2.96
C MET A 234 -7.46 5.79 1.95
N PHE A 235 -7.89 4.80 1.19
CA PHE A 235 -7.12 4.21 0.08
C PHE A 235 -7.95 4.24 -1.22
N PRO A 236 -8.02 5.39 -1.92
CA PRO A 236 -9.00 5.60 -2.99
C PRO A 236 -8.86 4.67 -4.20
N ILE A 237 -7.68 4.06 -4.39
CA ILE A 237 -7.39 3.14 -5.49
C ILE A 237 -7.41 1.65 -5.10
N GLY A 238 -7.70 1.33 -3.83
CA GLY A 238 -7.58 -0.04 -3.30
C GLY A 238 -8.43 -1.10 -3.99
N HIS A 239 -9.55 -0.67 -4.58
CA HIS A 239 -10.51 -1.51 -5.30
C HIS A 239 -10.22 -1.61 -6.81
N LEU A 240 -9.12 -1.03 -7.29
CA LEU A 240 -8.77 -0.94 -8.71
C LEU A 240 -7.56 -1.84 -9.04
N GLU A 241 -7.56 -2.40 -10.25
CA GLU A 241 -6.34 -2.95 -10.84
C GLU A 241 -5.34 -1.84 -11.17
N LYS A 242 -4.03 -2.11 -11.04
CA LYS A 242 -2.98 -1.15 -11.45
C LYS A 242 -3.10 -0.71 -12.92
N LYS A 243 -3.64 -1.58 -13.78
CA LYS A 243 -3.94 -1.27 -15.18
C LYS A 243 -5.00 -0.15 -15.27
N LEU A 244 -6.13 -0.32 -14.59
CA LEU A 244 -7.23 0.65 -14.57
C LEU A 244 -6.80 1.98 -13.94
N VAL A 245 -5.94 1.98 -12.91
CA VAL A 245 -5.34 3.21 -12.36
C VAL A 245 -4.53 3.98 -13.43
N ARG A 246 -3.75 3.29 -14.28
CA ARG A 246 -3.04 3.94 -15.38
C ARG A 246 -3.96 4.40 -16.52
N GLU A 247 -5.06 3.69 -16.76
CA GLU A 247 -6.08 4.09 -17.74
C GLU A 247 -6.78 5.38 -17.29
N ILE A 248 -7.24 5.46 -16.02
CA ILE A 248 -7.80 6.69 -15.42
C ILE A 248 -6.81 7.86 -15.49
N ALA A 249 -5.52 7.62 -15.20
CA ALA A 249 -4.49 8.66 -15.28
C ALA A 249 -4.34 9.23 -16.70
N ALA A 250 -4.42 8.37 -17.73
CA ALA A 250 -4.32 8.76 -19.13
C ALA A 250 -5.59 9.47 -19.64
N GLU A 251 -6.78 8.98 -19.26
CA GLU A 251 -8.07 9.61 -19.60
C GLU A 251 -8.22 11.01 -18.97
N ALA A 252 -7.77 11.17 -17.72
CA ALA A 252 -7.71 12.47 -17.04
C ALA A 252 -6.52 13.36 -17.48
N GLY A 253 -5.64 12.87 -18.38
CA GLY A 253 -4.51 13.62 -18.91
C GLY A 253 -3.43 14.00 -17.87
N LEU A 254 -3.34 13.25 -16.76
CA LEU A 254 -2.45 13.59 -15.64
C LEU A 254 -0.98 13.52 -16.08
N ALA A 255 -0.16 14.51 -15.69
CA ALA A 255 1.26 14.59 -16.06
C ALA A 255 2.06 13.32 -15.72
N THR A 256 1.67 12.62 -14.65
CA THR A 256 2.32 11.38 -14.18
C THR A 256 1.85 10.09 -14.90
N ALA A 257 0.89 10.14 -15.84
CA ALA A 257 0.25 8.93 -16.40
C ALA A 257 1.24 7.94 -17.04
N THR A 258 2.26 8.46 -17.73
CA THR A 258 3.33 7.69 -18.39
C THR A 258 4.55 7.42 -17.50
N LYS A 259 4.63 8.05 -16.32
CA LYS A 259 5.74 7.87 -15.37
C LYS A 259 5.80 6.42 -14.89
N LYS A 260 7.01 5.88 -14.73
CA LYS A 260 7.21 4.50 -14.21
C LYS A 260 6.75 4.39 -12.75
N ASP A 261 6.52 3.16 -12.30
CA ASP A 261 6.40 2.89 -10.86
C ASP A 261 7.80 2.99 -10.24
N SER A 262 7.95 3.69 -9.12
CA SER A 262 9.21 3.70 -8.37
C SER A 262 9.55 2.29 -7.88
N THR A 263 10.80 1.86 -8.09
CA THR A 263 11.28 0.52 -7.70
C THR A 263 12.44 0.63 -6.71
N GLY A 264 12.50 -0.28 -5.74
CA GLY A 264 13.50 -0.25 -4.68
C GLY A 264 13.01 0.48 -3.43
N ILE A 265 13.92 0.70 -2.48
CA ILE A 265 13.62 1.39 -1.22
C ILE A 265 13.70 2.90 -1.44
N CYS A 266 12.74 3.65 -0.89
CA CYS A 266 12.50 5.06 -1.19
C CYS A 266 13.77 5.96 -1.17
N PHE A 267 14.63 5.86 -0.15
CA PHE A 267 15.86 6.66 -0.05
C PHE A 267 17.03 6.15 -0.92
N ILE A 268 16.97 4.93 -1.44
CA ILE A 268 18.01 4.37 -2.32
C ILE A 268 17.72 4.78 -3.76
N GLY A 269 16.45 4.75 -4.18
CA GLY A 269 16.05 5.03 -5.56
C GLY A 269 16.59 3.96 -6.52
N GLU A 270 17.00 4.37 -7.72
CA GLU A 270 17.63 3.48 -8.72
C GLU A 270 19.13 3.19 -8.45
N ARG A 271 19.69 3.66 -7.31
CA ARG A 271 21.12 3.50 -6.96
C ARG A 271 21.46 2.04 -6.58
N ASN A 272 22.71 1.65 -6.79
CA ASN A 272 23.20 0.32 -6.41
C ASN A 272 23.17 0.14 -4.88
N PHE A 273 22.38 -0.83 -4.42
CA PHE A 273 22.22 -1.15 -3.00
C PHE A 273 23.55 -1.43 -2.27
N LYS A 274 24.49 -2.12 -2.92
CA LYS A 274 25.80 -2.45 -2.31
C LYS A 274 26.63 -1.19 -2.08
N GLU A 275 26.70 -0.33 -3.10
CA GLU A 275 27.45 0.94 -3.04
C GLU A 275 26.82 1.88 -2.00
N PHE A 276 25.50 2.05 -2.03
CA PHE A 276 24.76 2.85 -1.05
C PHE A 276 25.04 2.38 0.39
N LEU A 277 24.86 1.08 0.70
CA LEU A 277 25.01 0.59 2.06
C LEU A 277 26.48 0.67 2.56
N SER A 278 27.46 0.59 1.65
CA SER A 278 28.89 0.73 1.97
C SER A 278 29.29 2.12 2.49
N GLN A 279 28.49 3.16 2.21
CA GLN A 279 28.70 4.51 2.74
C GLN A 279 28.40 4.62 4.24
N TYR A 280 27.61 3.68 4.79
CA TYR A 280 27.11 3.73 6.17
C TYR A 280 27.58 2.55 7.03
N LEU A 281 27.85 1.39 6.43
CA LEU A 281 28.35 0.20 7.11
C LEU A 281 29.69 -0.25 6.48
N PRO A 282 30.78 -0.38 7.25
CA PRO A 282 32.05 -0.86 6.72
C PRO A 282 31.91 -2.31 6.25
N ALA A 283 32.29 -2.57 5.01
CA ALA A 283 32.29 -3.92 4.44
C ALA A 283 33.31 -4.81 5.15
N GLN A 284 32.90 -6.03 5.52
CA GLN A 284 33.74 -7.04 6.16
C GLN A 284 33.78 -8.31 5.30
N PRO A 285 34.71 -8.40 4.32
CA PRO A 285 34.80 -9.56 3.45
C PRO A 285 35.14 -10.84 4.22
N GLY A 286 34.44 -11.92 3.89
CA GLY A 286 34.54 -13.22 4.57
C GLY A 286 34.48 -14.38 3.58
N GLU A 287 34.35 -15.60 4.10
CA GLU A 287 34.39 -16.83 3.30
C GLU A 287 32.97 -17.31 2.98
N MET A 288 32.76 -17.84 1.77
CA MET A 288 31.55 -18.59 1.44
C MET A 288 31.84 -20.08 1.63
N VAL A 289 31.01 -20.79 2.41
CA VAL A 289 31.23 -22.19 2.77
C VAL A 289 29.94 -23.03 2.64
N THR A 290 30.05 -24.33 2.37
CA THR A 290 28.90 -25.25 2.46
C THR A 290 28.58 -25.59 3.91
N MET A 291 27.44 -26.25 4.15
CA MET A 291 27.09 -26.82 5.46
C MET A 291 28.15 -27.81 5.98
N ASP A 292 28.88 -28.46 5.07
CA ASP A 292 29.98 -29.40 5.35
C ASP A 292 31.36 -28.71 5.49
N GLY A 293 31.40 -27.37 5.48
CA GLY A 293 32.63 -26.58 5.61
C GLY A 293 33.49 -26.47 4.35
N VAL A 294 32.99 -26.89 3.18
CA VAL A 294 33.73 -26.77 1.91
C VAL A 294 33.75 -25.31 1.45
N LYS A 295 34.94 -24.74 1.25
CA LYS A 295 35.10 -23.36 0.78
C LYS A 295 34.69 -23.20 -0.69
N MET A 296 33.75 -22.30 -0.95
CA MET A 296 33.18 -22.02 -2.27
C MET A 296 33.60 -20.67 -2.87
N GLY A 297 34.22 -19.79 -2.07
CA GLY A 297 34.68 -18.48 -2.52
C GLY A 297 34.74 -17.48 -1.37
N ARG A 298 34.63 -16.18 -1.69
CA ARG A 298 34.60 -15.08 -0.71
C ARG A 298 33.41 -14.16 -0.95
N HIS A 299 32.85 -13.60 0.10
CA HIS A 299 31.76 -12.62 0.04
C HIS A 299 32.27 -11.22 0.40
N ASP A 300 31.62 -10.18 -0.10
CA ASP A 300 31.99 -8.78 0.21
C ASP A 300 31.59 -8.32 1.62
N GLY A 301 30.58 -8.96 2.22
CA GLY A 301 30.09 -8.66 3.57
C GLY A 301 28.68 -9.21 3.78
N LEU A 302 28.40 -9.78 4.96
CA LEU A 302 27.16 -10.52 5.25
C LEU A 302 25.87 -9.69 5.13
N MET A 303 25.95 -8.35 5.18
CA MET A 303 24.81 -7.46 5.00
C MET A 303 24.33 -7.33 3.54
N TYR A 304 25.14 -7.71 2.55
CA TYR A 304 24.75 -7.71 1.12
C TYR A 304 23.98 -8.98 0.68
N TYR A 305 23.67 -9.87 1.62
CA TYR A 305 23.06 -11.17 1.35
C TYR A 305 21.81 -11.39 2.21
N THR A 306 20.83 -12.11 1.68
CA THR A 306 19.56 -12.45 2.34
C THR A 306 19.33 -13.97 2.26
N ILE A 307 18.69 -14.58 3.25
CA ILE A 307 18.40 -16.02 3.25
C ILE A 307 17.57 -16.40 2.01
N GLY A 308 17.99 -17.45 1.31
CA GLY A 308 17.38 -17.93 0.08
C GLY A 308 17.70 -17.14 -1.19
N GLN A 309 18.58 -16.13 -1.13
CA GLN A 309 19.08 -15.35 -2.28
C GLN A 309 19.95 -16.19 -3.23
N ARG A 310 19.77 -15.99 -4.54
CA ARG A 310 20.52 -16.67 -5.62
C ARG A 310 21.59 -15.80 -6.29
N GLN A 311 21.31 -14.51 -6.45
CA GLN A 311 22.17 -13.58 -7.20
C GLN A 311 23.27 -12.98 -6.31
N GLY A 312 24.36 -12.52 -6.93
CA GLY A 312 25.49 -11.89 -6.23
C GLY A 312 26.47 -12.85 -5.53
N LEU A 313 26.30 -14.17 -5.67
CA LEU A 313 27.20 -15.17 -5.07
C LEU A 313 28.50 -15.38 -5.87
N GLY A 314 28.50 -15.18 -7.19
CA GLY A 314 29.69 -15.41 -8.04
C GLY A 314 30.13 -16.88 -8.20
N ILE A 315 29.49 -17.83 -7.51
CA ILE A 315 29.83 -19.26 -7.57
C ILE A 315 29.37 -19.84 -8.92
N GLY A 316 30.33 -20.20 -9.77
CA GLY A 316 30.13 -20.99 -10.98
C GLY A 316 30.44 -22.47 -10.77
N GLY A 317 29.86 -23.35 -11.60
CA GLY A 317 30.07 -24.79 -11.53
C GLY A 317 29.03 -25.57 -12.33
N ALA A 318 29.09 -26.91 -12.23
CA ALA A 318 28.04 -27.80 -12.72
C ALA A 318 26.97 -28.04 -11.64
N GLY A 319 25.80 -28.53 -12.06
CA GLY A 319 24.67 -28.82 -11.18
C GLY A 319 23.72 -27.64 -10.98
N ASP A 320 22.95 -27.69 -9.89
CA ASP A 320 21.88 -26.72 -9.61
C ASP A 320 22.41 -25.31 -9.24
N PRO A 321 21.57 -24.26 -9.36
CA PRO A 321 21.94 -22.93 -8.90
C PRO A 321 22.25 -22.90 -7.39
N TRP A 322 23.20 -22.04 -7.02
CA TRP A 322 23.58 -21.78 -5.63
C TRP A 322 22.65 -20.77 -4.95
N PHE A 323 22.43 -20.95 -3.66
CA PHE A 323 21.61 -20.11 -2.80
C PHE A 323 22.31 -19.85 -1.46
N VAL A 324 22.05 -18.68 -0.86
CA VAL A 324 22.37 -18.39 0.55
C VAL A 324 21.49 -19.26 1.44
N LEU A 325 22.10 -20.18 2.18
CA LEU A 325 21.44 -20.97 3.22
C LEU A 325 21.42 -20.22 4.55
N GLY A 326 22.46 -19.44 4.82
CA GLY A 326 22.72 -18.89 6.15
C GLY A 326 23.82 -17.84 6.20
N LYS A 327 23.96 -17.25 7.38
CA LYS A 327 25.03 -16.33 7.80
C LYS A 327 25.52 -16.80 9.17
N ASN A 328 26.83 -16.82 9.39
CA ASN A 328 27.41 -16.94 10.72
C ASN A 328 28.17 -15.65 11.03
N LEU A 329 27.58 -14.80 11.87
CA LEU A 329 28.18 -13.51 12.26
C LEU A 329 29.40 -13.66 13.16
N GLN A 330 29.55 -14.79 13.86
CA GLN A 330 30.66 -15.02 14.80
C GLN A 330 31.96 -15.39 14.06
N THR A 331 31.85 -16.08 12.92
CA THR A 331 32.99 -16.46 12.07
C THR A 331 33.14 -15.59 10.82
N ASN A 332 32.17 -14.73 10.52
CA ASN A 332 32.02 -13.99 9.26
C ASN A 332 32.02 -14.92 8.03
N GLU A 333 31.12 -15.90 8.06
CA GLU A 333 30.94 -16.89 6.99
C GLU A 333 29.52 -16.84 6.40
N LEU A 334 29.42 -16.92 5.07
CA LEU A 334 28.16 -17.03 4.35
C LEU A 334 27.92 -18.50 3.98
N LEU A 335 26.89 -19.12 4.54
CA LEU A 335 26.56 -20.52 4.24
C LEU A 335 25.83 -20.59 2.89
N VAL A 336 26.32 -21.42 1.99
CA VAL A 336 25.82 -21.56 0.62
C VAL A 336 25.58 -23.02 0.24
N GLY A 337 24.59 -23.27 -0.62
CA GLY A 337 24.27 -24.62 -1.12
C GLY A 337 23.54 -24.60 -2.45
N GLN A 338 23.59 -25.71 -3.17
CA GLN A 338 22.85 -25.91 -4.42
C GLN A 338 21.40 -26.35 -4.15
N ASN A 339 20.57 -26.29 -5.20
CA ASN A 339 19.14 -26.64 -5.22
C ASN A 339 18.24 -25.63 -4.48
N ILE A 340 17.17 -25.17 -5.15
CA ILE A 340 16.20 -24.23 -4.58
C ILE A 340 15.42 -24.84 -3.40
N HIS A 341 15.32 -26.17 -3.35
CA HIS A 341 14.67 -26.96 -2.30
C HIS A 341 15.66 -27.49 -1.22
N HIS A 342 16.88 -26.92 -1.12
CA HIS A 342 17.87 -27.36 -0.13
C HIS A 342 17.30 -27.38 1.30
N GLU A 343 17.51 -28.49 2.03
CA GLU A 343 16.78 -28.79 3.28
C GLU A 343 16.99 -27.72 4.39
N ALA A 344 18.20 -27.14 4.45
CA ALA A 344 18.54 -26.04 5.39
C ALA A 344 17.79 -24.71 5.10
N LEU A 345 17.13 -24.57 3.96
CA LEU A 345 16.25 -23.42 3.69
C LEU A 345 14.87 -23.55 4.32
N PHE A 346 14.49 -24.72 4.83
CA PHE A 346 13.13 -24.98 5.31
C PHE A 346 13.05 -25.01 6.84
N SER A 347 12.08 -24.25 7.36
CA SER A 347 11.75 -24.09 8.78
C SER A 347 10.27 -24.42 9.00
N ASP A 348 9.90 -24.88 10.20
CA ASP A 348 8.51 -25.25 10.56
C ASP A 348 7.86 -24.29 11.56
N GLN A 349 8.63 -23.39 12.18
CA GLN A 349 8.15 -22.40 13.12
C GLN A 349 9.05 -21.16 13.12
N LEU A 350 8.54 -20.01 13.59
CA LEU A 350 9.32 -18.82 13.92
C LEU A 350 8.82 -18.17 15.21
N THR A 351 9.65 -17.33 15.81
CA THR A 351 9.19 -16.33 16.79
C THR A 351 9.11 -14.95 16.14
N ALA A 352 8.14 -14.16 16.58
CA ALA A 352 7.94 -12.79 16.14
C ALA A 352 7.91 -11.85 17.34
N VAL A 353 8.43 -10.63 17.15
CA VAL A 353 8.47 -9.55 18.14
C VAL A 353 7.79 -8.30 17.59
N ASN A 354 7.43 -7.36 18.47
CA ASN A 354 6.72 -6.13 18.10
C ASN A 354 5.39 -6.40 17.37
N MET A 355 4.64 -7.42 17.81
CA MET A 355 3.32 -7.73 17.27
C MET A 355 2.36 -6.54 17.46
N SER A 356 1.65 -6.22 16.38
CA SER A 356 0.65 -5.16 16.28
C SER A 356 -0.57 -5.74 15.56
N PHE A 357 -1.76 -5.26 15.93
CA PHE A 357 -3.04 -5.69 15.35
C PHE A 357 -3.84 -4.47 14.90
N THR A 358 -4.62 -4.66 13.83
CA THR A 358 -5.43 -3.61 13.19
C THR A 358 -6.73 -3.31 13.92
N THR A 359 -7.16 -4.25 14.78
CA THR A 359 -8.29 -4.15 15.70
C THR A 359 -7.86 -3.66 17.09
N SER A 360 -8.78 -3.02 17.82
CA SER A 360 -8.63 -2.73 19.25
C SER A 360 -9.03 -3.92 20.15
N GLU A 361 -9.68 -4.95 19.61
CA GLU A 361 -10.09 -6.12 20.39
C GLU A 361 -8.90 -7.05 20.72
N PRO A 362 -8.82 -7.56 21.96
CA PRO A 362 -7.80 -8.53 22.33
C PRO A 362 -8.02 -9.85 21.58
N LYS A 363 -7.08 -10.23 20.70
CA LYS A 363 -7.10 -11.55 20.07
C LYS A 363 -6.95 -12.67 21.09
N ASN A 364 -7.55 -13.82 20.80
CA ASN A 364 -7.35 -15.06 21.55
C ASN A 364 -5.85 -15.36 21.70
N LYS A 365 -5.45 -15.97 22.82
CA LYS A 365 -4.04 -16.36 23.04
C LYS A 365 -3.54 -17.30 21.94
N THR A 366 -4.40 -18.15 21.39
CA THR A 366 -4.08 -19.07 20.29
C THR A 366 -5.14 -18.99 19.20
N PHE A 367 -4.73 -18.94 17.93
CA PHE A 367 -5.63 -18.96 16.78
C PHE A 367 -4.96 -19.41 15.46
N SER A 368 -5.74 -20.10 14.63
CA SER A 368 -5.40 -20.44 13.24
C SER A 368 -5.61 -19.23 12.31
N CYS A 369 -4.71 -19.00 11.35
CA CYS A 369 -4.90 -17.99 10.29
C CYS A 369 -3.98 -18.28 9.07
N THR A 370 -3.86 -17.34 8.12
CA THR A 370 -2.79 -17.38 7.11
C THR A 370 -1.74 -16.29 7.37
N ALA A 371 -0.53 -16.48 6.85
CA ALA A 371 0.58 -15.54 6.99
C ALA A 371 1.40 -15.37 5.70
N LYS A 372 1.94 -14.16 5.50
CA LYS A 372 3.01 -13.86 4.54
C LYS A 372 4.28 -13.47 5.29
N PHE A 373 5.44 -14.03 4.92
CA PHE A 373 6.75 -13.76 5.54
C PHE A 373 7.69 -12.93 4.65
N ARG A 374 7.28 -12.68 3.39
CA ARG A 374 7.85 -11.70 2.48
C ARG A 374 6.77 -11.14 1.57
N TYR A 375 7.01 -9.95 1.01
CA TYR A 375 6.09 -9.36 0.03
C TYR A 375 5.94 -10.28 -1.19
N ARG A 376 4.71 -10.38 -1.72
CA ARG A 376 4.31 -11.27 -2.83
C ARG A 376 4.56 -12.77 -2.59
N GLN A 377 4.69 -13.20 -1.35
CA GLN A 377 4.47 -14.61 -1.02
C GLN A 377 2.99 -14.96 -1.15
N GLU A 378 2.70 -16.20 -1.53
CA GLU A 378 1.39 -16.82 -1.29
C GLU A 378 1.15 -16.99 0.23
N ASP A 379 -0.13 -17.09 0.60
CA ASP A 379 -0.56 -17.24 1.99
C ASP A 379 -0.23 -18.66 2.52
N VAL A 380 0.56 -18.73 3.60
CA VAL A 380 0.84 -19.98 4.31
C VAL A 380 -0.12 -20.13 5.49
N LYS A 381 -0.72 -21.31 5.70
CA LYS A 381 -1.54 -21.60 6.88
C LYS A 381 -0.66 -21.72 8.13
N VAL A 382 -1.05 -21.05 9.22
CA VAL A 382 -0.29 -21.02 10.46
C VAL A 382 -1.17 -21.13 11.70
N GLU A 383 -0.61 -21.69 12.76
CA GLU A 383 -1.10 -21.57 14.14
C GLU A 383 -0.26 -20.52 14.87
N VAL A 384 -0.93 -19.56 15.51
CA VAL A 384 -0.31 -18.45 16.23
C VAL A 384 -0.59 -18.59 17.72
N GLU A 385 0.46 -18.58 18.56
CA GLU A 385 0.35 -18.39 20.01
C GLU A 385 0.97 -17.05 20.42
N LEU A 386 0.19 -16.18 21.06
CA LEU A 386 0.64 -14.87 21.54
C LEU A 386 1.40 -14.98 22.87
N THR A 387 2.52 -14.27 22.98
CA THR A 387 3.32 -14.17 24.21
C THR A 387 3.05 -12.84 24.94
N PRO A 388 3.30 -12.75 26.26
CA PRO A 388 2.98 -11.55 27.04
C PRO A 388 3.67 -10.27 26.53
N ASP A 389 4.89 -10.39 26.01
CA ASP A 389 5.79 -9.27 25.70
C ASP A 389 5.55 -8.68 24.30
N LYS A 390 4.31 -8.75 23.80
CA LYS A 390 3.92 -8.44 22.40
C LYS A 390 4.71 -9.25 21.37
N GLY A 391 4.98 -10.52 21.68
CA GLY A 391 5.53 -11.48 20.72
C GLY A 391 4.50 -12.50 20.28
N ALA A 392 4.91 -13.37 19.37
CA ALA A 392 4.16 -14.56 18.99
C ALA A 392 5.10 -15.72 18.64
N ILE A 393 4.65 -16.95 18.90
CA ILE A 393 5.20 -18.18 18.30
C ILE A 393 4.27 -18.53 17.14
N ILE A 394 4.81 -18.70 15.94
CA ILE A 394 4.04 -18.95 14.72
C ILE A 394 4.52 -20.25 14.13
N THR A 395 3.67 -21.27 14.15
CA THR A 395 3.96 -22.63 13.64
C THR A 395 3.27 -22.81 12.30
N PHE A 396 3.98 -23.35 11.31
CA PHE A 396 3.46 -23.46 9.94
C PHE A 396 2.82 -24.84 9.73
N ALA A 397 1.74 -24.90 8.95
CA ALA A 397 1.10 -26.17 8.59
C ALA A 397 2.00 -27.04 7.68
N GLU A 398 2.88 -26.42 6.89
CA GLU A 398 3.88 -27.05 6.04
C GLU A 398 5.21 -26.26 6.14
N PRO A 399 6.39 -26.90 6.02
CA PRO A 399 7.67 -26.21 6.15
C PRO A 399 7.86 -25.09 5.10
N VAL A 400 8.25 -23.90 5.55
CA VAL A 400 8.36 -22.70 4.71
C VAL A 400 9.81 -22.42 4.33
N ARG A 401 10.04 -22.09 3.06
CA ARG A 401 11.36 -21.76 2.51
C ARG A 401 11.81 -20.33 2.86
N ALA A 402 13.02 -20.22 3.39
CA ALA A 402 13.78 -19.01 3.58
C ALA A 402 13.04 -17.93 4.39
N ILE A 403 12.49 -18.33 5.53
CA ILE A 403 12.14 -17.41 6.62
C ILE A 403 13.41 -16.60 6.98
N THR A 404 13.26 -15.31 7.25
CA THR A 404 14.39 -14.37 7.34
C THR A 404 14.19 -13.40 8.52
N PRO A 405 15.05 -13.45 9.56
CA PRO A 405 15.03 -12.46 10.64
C PRO A 405 15.11 -11.02 10.13
N GLY A 406 14.31 -10.13 10.73
CA GLY A 406 14.17 -8.71 10.35
C GLY A 406 13.12 -8.44 9.27
N GLN A 407 12.65 -9.46 8.54
CA GLN A 407 11.47 -9.31 7.67
C GLN A 407 10.18 -9.28 8.51
N ALA A 408 9.11 -8.76 7.92
CA ALA A 408 7.79 -8.76 8.57
C ALA A 408 7.06 -10.09 8.34
N VAL A 409 6.45 -10.61 9.41
CA VAL A 409 5.37 -11.59 9.33
C VAL A 409 4.04 -10.86 9.45
N VAL A 410 3.12 -11.13 8.52
CA VAL A 410 1.83 -10.45 8.44
C VAL A 410 0.72 -11.49 8.38
N LEU A 411 -0.27 -11.35 9.26
CA LEU A 411 -1.34 -12.31 9.52
C LEU A 411 -2.64 -11.87 8.83
N TYR A 412 -3.36 -12.83 8.26
CA TYR A 412 -4.59 -12.60 7.50
C TYR A 412 -5.71 -13.59 7.86
N ASP A 413 -6.94 -13.10 7.81
CA ASP A 413 -8.16 -13.91 7.77
C ASP A 413 -8.86 -13.64 6.44
N GLY A 414 -8.49 -14.44 5.42
CA GLY A 414 -8.89 -14.23 4.03
C GLY A 414 -8.42 -12.88 3.47
N GLU A 415 -9.38 -11.96 3.33
CA GLU A 415 -9.16 -10.59 2.84
C GLU A 415 -8.76 -9.61 3.96
N ILE A 416 -8.96 -9.96 5.24
CA ILE A 416 -8.69 -9.08 6.38
C ILE A 416 -7.22 -9.20 6.79
N CYS A 417 -6.47 -8.09 6.77
CA CYS A 417 -5.15 -8.00 7.38
C CYS A 417 -5.30 -7.81 8.90
N LEU A 418 -5.04 -8.88 9.67
CA LEU A 418 -5.19 -8.89 11.12
C LEU A 418 -4.12 -8.02 11.81
N GLY A 419 -2.93 -7.92 11.22
CA GLY A 419 -1.76 -7.27 11.81
C GLY A 419 -0.47 -8.00 11.47
N GLY A 420 0.59 -7.75 12.24
CA GLY A 420 1.89 -8.38 12.01
C GLY A 420 2.96 -7.97 13.01
N GLY A 421 4.19 -8.42 12.76
CA GLY A 421 5.36 -8.13 13.59
C GLY A 421 6.66 -8.44 12.85
N THR A 422 7.80 -8.28 13.52
CA THR A 422 9.13 -8.58 12.96
C THR A 422 9.54 -10.01 13.30
N ILE A 423 10.01 -10.76 12.31
CA ILE A 423 10.53 -12.13 12.48
C ILE A 423 11.84 -12.05 13.26
N ASP A 424 11.94 -12.80 14.36
CA ASP A 424 13.06 -12.72 15.30
C ASP A 424 13.94 -13.97 15.22
N GLU A 425 13.44 -15.11 15.70
CA GLU A 425 14.12 -16.40 15.59
C GLU A 425 13.39 -17.35 14.64
N VAL A 426 14.10 -18.34 14.10
CA VAL A 426 13.57 -19.34 13.17
C VAL A 426 13.86 -20.74 13.69
N MET A 427 12.88 -21.62 13.60
CA MET A 427 12.89 -22.97 14.18
C MET A 427 12.79 -24.05 13.12
N LYS A 428 13.42 -25.20 13.42
CA LYS A 428 13.18 -26.47 12.71
C LYS A 428 13.25 -27.64 13.69
N ASN A 429 12.27 -28.54 13.66
CA ASN A 429 12.19 -29.75 14.50
C ASN A 429 12.45 -29.45 16.00
N GLY A 430 11.88 -28.35 16.51
CA GLY A 430 12.04 -27.91 17.90
C GLY A 430 13.41 -27.33 18.27
N LYS A 431 14.24 -26.95 17.28
CA LYS A 431 15.57 -26.33 17.49
C LYS A 431 15.65 -24.98 16.78
N LYS A 432 16.28 -23.98 17.40
CA LYS A 432 16.63 -22.70 16.75
C LYS A 432 17.66 -22.94 15.65
N LEU A 433 17.44 -22.35 14.48
CA LEU A 433 18.42 -22.27 13.40
C LEU A 433 19.43 -21.17 13.73
N THR A 434 20.59 -21.53 14.28
CA THR A 434 21.65 -20.59 14.70
C THR A 434 22.46 -19.98 13.55
N TYR A 435 21.95 -20.07 12.32
CA TYR A 435 22.65 -19.71 11.09
C TYR A 435 21.84 -18.82 10.14
N VAL A 436 20.70 -18.26 10.57
CA VAL A 436 19.88 -17.36 9.72
C VAL A 436 19.91 -15.89 10.15
N GLY A 437 20.65 -15.59 11.23
CA GLY A 437 20.74 -14.31 11.93
C GLY A 437 21.33 -14.56 13.31
#